data_AF-A0A5C9C2M3-F1
#
_entry.id   AF-A0A5C9C2M3-F1
#
_cell.length_a   1.000
_cell.length_b   1.000
_cell.length_c   1.000
_cell.angle_alpha   90.00
_cell.angle_beta   90.00
_cell.angle_gamma   90.00
#
_symmetry.space_group_name_H-M   'P 1'
#
loop_
_entity.id
_entity.type
_entity.pdbx_description
1 polymer ?
#
loop_
_entity_poly.entity_id
_entity_poly.type
_entity_poly.pdbx_seq_one_letter_code
_entity_poly.pdbx_strand_id
1 'polypeptide(L)'
;MARPARSNYSAGCKLRECWFEPTFHKHAGQLNHGIQIHCEGPYYDHAAFKPWRIQALAFKTIRRLYPDYPLWRDFAYEYEHDRLAIDLINGSPLLREWVDDPATRVDDLDRLTCPDEAAWTEESRKFLLYR
;
A
#
# COMPACT_ATOMS: atom_id res chain seq x y z
N MET A 1 12.27 -28.90 -5.62
CA MET A 1 11.13 -27.97 -5.48
C MET A 1 11.63 -26.56 -5.68
N ALA A 2 11.14 -25.84 -6.69
CA ALA A 2 11.44 -24.43 -6.87
C ALA A 2 10.77 -23.63 -5.73
N ARG A 3 11.53 -22.80 -5.02
CA ARG A 3 10.95 -21.83 -4.09
C ARG A 3 10.01 -20.91 -4.88
N PRO A 4 8.77 -20.64 -4.40
CA PRO A 4 7.94 -19.62 -5.04
C PRO A 4 8.71 -18.30 -5.08
N ALA A 5 8.63 -17.60 -6.21
CA ALA A 5 9.20 -16.26 -6.34
C ALA A 5 8.63 -15.38 -5.23
N ARG A 6 9.50 -14.73 -4.46
CA ARG A 6 9.09 -13.82 -3.39
C ARG A 6 8.51 -12.56 -4.02
N SER A 7 7.39 -12.08 -3.49
CA SER A 7 6.83 -10.79 -3.89
C SER A 7 7.82 -9.67 -3.53
N ASN A 8 8.27 -8.92 -4.53
CA ASN A 8 9.14 -7.75 -4.37
C ASN A 8 8.36 -6.48 -4.71
N TYR A 9 7.66 -5.94 -3.72
CA TYR A 9 6.82 -4.77 -3.91
C TYR A 9 7.61 -3.48 -4.12
N SER A 10 8.86 -3.40 -3.63
CA SER A 10 9.74 -2.24 -3.85
C SER A 10 10.36 -2.16 -5.25
N ALA A 11 10.13 -3.17 -6.11
CA ALA A 11 10.63 -3.13 -7.48
C ALA A 11 10.05 -1.95 -8.28
N GLY A 12 10.80 -1.48 -9.27
CA GLY A 12 10.37 -0.39 -10.16
C GLY A 12 10.36 1.00 -9.53
N CYS A 13 10.93 1.18 -8.34
CA CYS A 13 11.19 2.48 -7.73
C CYS A 13 12.45 2.45 -6.84
N LYS A 14 12.90 3.62 -6.40
CA LYS A 14 13.91 3.74 -5.33
C LYS A 14 13.27 4.34 -4.08
N LEU A 15 13.50 3.71 -2.94
CA LEU A 15 13.13 4.26 -1.63
C LEU A 15 14.32 5.03 -1.06
N ARG A 16 14.09 6.29 -0.64
CA ARG A 16 15.12 7.15 -0.05
C ARG A 16 14.63 7.68 1.28
N GLU A 17 15.43 7.48 2.32
CA GLU A 17 15.21 8.12 3.61
C GLU A 17 15.31 9.65 3.49
N CYS A 18 14.42 10.37 4.16
CA CYS A 18 14.40 11.83 4.14
C CYS A 18 13.87 12.45 5.43
N TRP A 19 14.29 13.68 5.68
CA TRP A 19 13.77 14.56 6.71
C TRP A 19 13.15 15.78 6.05
N PHE A 20 12.00 16.20 6.54
CA PHE A 20 11.27 17.34 6.01
C PHE A 20 10.37 17.96 7.07
N GLU A 21 10.15 19.27 6.96
CA GLU A 21 9.23 20.01 7.83
C GLU A 21 8.05 20.52 6.98
N PRO A 22 6.83 19.96 7.14
CA PRO A 22 5.66 20.43 6.43
C PRO A 22 5.32 21.87 6.81
N THR A 23 4.81 22.63 5.85
CA THR A 23 4.38 24.02 6.08
C THR A 23 2.90 24.14 6.47
N PHE A 24 2.11 23.07 6.38
CA PHE A 24 0.66 23.07 6.65
C PHE A 24 0.13 21.69 7.11
N HIS A 25 -1.14 21.65 7.55
CA HIS A 25 -1.86 20.50 8.11
C HIS A 25 -1.26 19.94 9.43
N LYS A 26 -1.65 18.70 9.79
CA LYS A 26 -1.46 18.06 11.11
C LYS A 26 -0.01 17.98 11.64
N HIS A 27 0.99 18.13 10.78
CA HIS A 27 2.41 18.08 11.15
C HIS A 27 3.17 19.37 10.75
N ALA A 28 2.46 20.49 10.59
CA ALA A 28 3.08 21.77 10.26
C ALA A 28 4.11 22.18 11.31
N GLY A 29 5.30 22.63 10.86
CA GLY A 29 6.38 23.08 11.75
C GLY A 29 7.06 21.96 12.56
N GLN A 30 6.81 20.69 12.21
CA GLN A 30 7.41 19.53 12.87
C GLN A 30 8.41 18.85 11.93
N LEU A 31 9.65 18.65 12.41
CA LEU A 31 10.64 17.84 11.71
C LEU A 31 10.16 16.39 11.65
N ASN A 32 9.77 15.95 10.46
CA ASN A 32 9.35 14.58 10.20
C ASN A 32 10.49 13.78 9.59
N HIS A 33 10.48 12.48 9.90
CA HIS A 33 11.32 11.48 9.26
C HIS A 33 10.45 10.56 8.41
N GLY A 34 10.85 10.29 7.17
CA GLY A 34 10.05 9.49 6.26
C GLY A 34 10.84 8.86 5.12
N ILE A 35 10.09 8.27 4.19
CA ILE A 35 10.63 7.63 3.00
C ILE A 35 10.02 8.30 1.78
N GLN A 36 10.88 8.81 0.90
CA GLN A 36 10.49 9.26 -0.42
C GLN A 36 10.51 8.08 -1.41
N ILE A 37 9.42 7.89 -2.15
CA ILE A 37 9.34 6.94 -3.26
C ILE A 37 9.72 7.68 -4.54
N HIS A 38 10.85 7.32 -5.14
CA HIS A 38 11.32 7.87 -6.41
C HIS A 38 10.71 7.08 -7.57
N CYS A 39 9.79 7.72 -8.29
CA CYS A 39 9.08 7.14 -9.43
C CYS A 39 9.52 7.77 -10.77
N GLU A 40 10.80 8.11 -10.88
CA GLU A 40 11.38 8.74 -12.07
C GLU A 40 12.83 8.32 -12.33
N GLY A 41 13.33 8.70 -13.51
CA GLY A 41 14.72 8.48 -13.90
C GLY A 41 15.10 7.00 -14.03
N PRO A 42 16.38 6.64 -13.78
CA PRO A 42 16.89 5.29 -14.03
C PRO A 42 16.37 4.24 -13.04
N TYR A 43 15.67 4.66 -11.98
CA TYR A 43 15.14 3.77 -10.94
C TYR A 43 13.70 3.33 -11.21
N TYR A 44 13.02 3.99 -12.16
CA TYR A 44 11.61 3.79 -12.40
C TYR A 44 11.36 2.77 -13.52
N ASP A 45 10.57 1.75 -13.20
CA ASP A 45 10.01 0.83 -14.17
C ASP A 45 8.50 0.74 -13.92
N HIS A 46 7.72 1.31 -14.83
CA HIS A 46 6.26 1.36 -14.74
C HIS A 46 5.61 -0.03 -14.69
N ALA A 47 6.19 -1.05 -15.33
CA ALA A 47 5.62 -2.39 -15.35
C ALA A 47 5.80 -3.09 -14.00
N ALA A 48 6.95 -2.84 -13.36
CA ALA A 48 7.29 -3.38 -12.05
C ALA A 48 6.74 -2.55 -10.87
N PHE A 49 6.50 -1.25 -11.06
CA PHE A 49 6.07 -0.36 -9.98
C PHE A 49 4.64 -0.66 -9.53
N LYS A 50 4.48 -1.04 -8.25
CA LYS A 50 3.19 -1.36 -7.62
C LYS A 50 2.92 -0.43 -6.44
N PRO A 51 2.46 0.81 -6.66
CA PRO A 51 2.34 1.83 -5.60
C PRO A 51 1.47 1.39 -4.43
N TRP A 52 0.31 0.79 -4.71
CA TRP A 52 -0.59 0.29 -3.66
C TRP A 52 0.07 -0.80 -2.80
N ARG A 53 0.79 -1.74 -3.43
CA ARG A 53 1.52 -2.81 -2.73
C ARG A 53 2.70 -2.27 -1.91
N ILE A 54 3.39 -1.21 -2.36
CA ILE A 54 4.44 -0.54 -1.58
C ILE A 54 3.85 0.10 -0.33
N GLN A 55 2.73 0.81 -0.46
CA GLN A 55 2.07 1.43 0.69
C GLN A 55 1.52 0.39 1.67
N ALA A 56 0.95 -0.72 1.17
CA ALA A 56 0.55 -1.85 1.98
C ALA A 56 1.73 -2.44 2.77
N LEU A 57 2.89 -2.59 2.13
CA LEU A 57 4.12 -3.04 2.80
C LEU A 57 4.60 -2.05 3.87
N ALA A 58 4.49 -0.75 3.62
CA ALA A 58 4.81 0.28 4.62
C ALA A 58 3.90 0.16 5.85
N PHE A 59 2.59 -0.02 5.66
CA PHE A 59 1.65 -0.28 6.77
C PHE A 59 2.01 -1.55 7.55
N LYS A 60 2.27 -2.67 6.85
CA LYS A 60 2.72 -3.93 7.48
C LYS A 60 3.99 -3.75 8.29
N THR A 61 4.94 -2.99 7.74
CA THR A 61 6.23 -2.72 8.38
C THR A 61 6.06 -1.85 9.63
N ILE A 62 5.26 -0.78 9.55
CA ILE A 62 4.95 0.09 10.70
C ILE A 62 4.26 -0.72 11.80
N ARG A 63 3.21 -1.48 11.46
CA ARG A 63 2.50 -2.33 12.43
C ARG A 63 3.44 -3.34 13.11
N ARG A 64 4.40 -3.91 12.36
CA ARG A 64 5.37 -4.87 12.92
C ARG A 64 6.41 -4.21 13.83
N LEU A 65 6.91 -3.03 13.46
CA LEU A 65 7.94 -2.33 14.22
C LEU A 65 7.37 -1.57 15.42
N TYR A 66 6.15 -1.06 15.30
CA TYR A 66 5.46 -0.26 16.30
C TYR A 66 4.02 -0.77 16.48
N PRO A 67 3.81 -1.92 17.18
CA PRO A 67 2.50 -2.56 17.29
C PRO A 67 1.39 -1.67 17.86
N ASP A 68 1.77 -0.79 18.79
CA ASP A 68 0.86 0.13 19.49
C ASP A 68 0.65 1.46 18.75
N TYR A 69 1.31 1.67 17.60
CA TYR A 69 1.12 2.90 16.82
C TYR A 69 -0.31 2.96 16.27
N PRO A 70 -1.05 4.06 16.47
CA PRO A 70 -2.44 4.20 16.03
C PRO A 70 -2.50 4.40 14.50
N LEU A 71 -2.26 3.32 13.76
CA LEU A 71 -2.15 3.32 12.30
C LEU A 71 -3.48 3.60 11.61
N TRP A 72 -4.57 3.02 12.14
CA TRP A 72 -5.91 3.19 11.63
C TRP A 72 -6.59 4.31 12.37
N ARG A 73 -6.87 5.39 11.64
CA ARG A 73 -7.58 6.53 12.21
C ARG A 73 -9.07 6.23 12.22
N ASP A 74 -9.64 6.35 13.41
CA ASP A 74 -11.08 6.24 13.64
C ASP A 74 -11.68 7.64 13.75
N PHE A 75 -12.20 8.14 12.63
CA PHE A 75 -12.89 9.42 12.54
C PHE A 75 -13.91 9.35 11.42
N ALA A 76 -15.00 10.13 11.53
CA ALA A 76 -15.96 10.27 10.44
C ALA A 76 -15.26 10.73 9.16
N TYR A 77 -15.34 9.92 8.11
CA TYR A 77 -14.68 10.17 6.85
C TYR A 77 -15.74 10.45 5.78
N GLU A 78 -15.79 11.69 5.30
CA GLU A 78 -16.86 12.19 4.42
C GLU A 78 -18.25 12.01 5.07
N TYR A 79 -19.11 11.17 4.48
CA TYR A 79 -20.45 10.84 4.97
C TYR A 79 -20.53 9.45 5.62
N GLU A 80 -19.38 8.80 5.83
CA GLU A 80 -19.28 7.48 6.47
C GLU A 80 -18.91 7.64 7.95
N HIS A 81 -19.67 6.97 8.80
CA HIS A 81 -19.58 7.08 10.26
C HIS A 81 -19.33 5.74 10.95
N ASP A 82 -19.54 4.61 10.26
CA ASP A 82 -19.51 3.28 10.87
C ASP A 82 -18.25 2.50 10.47
N ARG A 83 -17.67 2.81 9.30
CA ARG A 83 -16.48 2.13 8.77
C ARG A 83 -15.22 2.96 8.95
N LEU A 84 -14.13 2.29 9.28
CA LEU A 84 -12.80 2.91 9.25
C LEU A 84 -12.50 3.41 7.82
N ALA A 85 -11.90 4.59 7.72
CA ALA A 85 -11.57 5.21 6.44
C ALA A 85 -10.72 4.30 5.53
N ILE A 86 -9.80 3.52 6.12
CA ILE A 86 -8.96 2.57 5.36
C ILE A 86 -9.78 1.46 4.69
N ASP A 87 -10.80 0.94 5.38
CA ASP A 87 -11.67 -0.12 4.87
C ASP A 87 -12.61 0.44 3.79
N LEU A 88 -13.09 1.67 3.97
CA LEU A 88 -13.88 2.38 2.97
C LEU A 88 -13.09 2.60 1.69
N ILE A 89 -11.88 3.16 1.78
CA ILE A 89 -11.01 3.47 0.65
C ILE A 89 -10.58 2.20 -0.11
N ASN A 90 -10.33 1.09 0.61
CA ASN A 90 -9.96 -0.19 -0.02
C ASN A 90 -11.17 -1.06 -0.38
N GLY A 91 -12.39 -0.60 -0.12
CA GLY A 91 -13.63 -1.31 -0.40
C GLY A 91 -13.86 -2.57 0.45
N SER A 92 -12.98 -2.88 1.42
CA SER A 92 -13.07 -4.04 2.30
C SER A 92 -12.08 -3.94 3.48
N PRO A 93 -12.27 -4.72 4.56
CA PRO A 93 -11.30 -4.82 5.65
C PRO A 93 -10.06 -5.65 5.30
N LEU A 94 -10.00 -6.28 4.13
CA LEU A 94 -8.99 -7.27 3.74
C LEU A 94 -7.56 -6.77 3.94
N LEU A 95 -7.25 -5.56 3.46
CA LEU A 95 -5.91 -4.98 3.59
C LEU A 95 -5.56 -4.76 5.07
N ARG A 96 -6.49 -4.20 5.85
CA ARG A 96 -6.29 -3.89 7.26
C ARG A 96 -6.04 -5.17 8.06
N GLU A 97 -6.86 -6.18 7.86
CA GLU A 97 -6.73 -7.49 8.52
C GLU A 97 -5.41 -8.17 8.14
N TRP A 98 -5.02 -8.13 6.86
CA TRP A 98 -3.72 -8.62 6.42
C TRP A 98 -2.56 -7.85 7.06
N VAL A 99 -2.65 -6.53 7.22
CA VAL A 99 -1.62 -5.73 7.91
C VAL A 99 -1.53 -6.11 9.38
N ASP A 100 -2.66 -6.21 10.07
CA ASP A 100 -2.74 -6.38 11.52
C ASP A 100 -2.38 -7.79 11.99
N ASP A 101 -2.60 -8.84 11.17
CA ASP A 101 -2.25 -10.21 11.54
C ASP A 101 -0.73 -10.47 11.45
N PRO A 102 0.00 -10.65 12.57
CA PRO A 102 1.45 -10.86 12.54
C PRO A 102 1.89 -12.17 11.84
N ALA A 103 0.97 -13.12 11.63
CA ALA A 103 1.26 -14.39 10.95
C ALA A 103 1.29 -14.26 9.42
N THR A 104 0.64 -13.23 8.86
CA THR A 104 0.59 -13.07 7.41
C THR A 104 1.93 -12.59 6.83
N ARG A 105 2.18 -13.05 5.61
CA ARG A 105 3.38 -12.80 4.81
C ARG A 105 3.03 -11.89 3.63
N VAL A 106 4.05 -11.27 3.05
CA VAL A 106 3.93 -10.43 1.83
C VAL A 106 3.18 -11.17 0.72
N ASP A 107 3.60 -12.40 0.42
CA ASP A 107 2.98 -13.21 -0.64
C ASP A 107 1.51 -13.57 -0.36
N ASP A 108 1.04 -13.46 0.89
CA ASP A 108 -0.35 -13.78 1.23
C ASP A 108 -1.29 -12.70 0.71
N LEU A 109 -0.85 -11.43 0.64
CA LEU A 109 -1.64 -10.35 0.05
C LEU A 109 -1.87 -10.59 -1.44
N ASP A 110 -0.82 -10.99 -2.17
CA ASP A 110 -0.96 -11.34 -3.60
C ASP A 110 -1.90 -12.54 -3.81
N ARG A 111 -1.91 -13.53 -2.92
CA ARG A 111 -2.88 -14.64 -3.01
C ARG A 111 -4.31 -14.18 -2.84
N LEU A 112 -4.54 -13.12 -2.06
CA LEU A 112 -5.85 -12.53 -1.87
C LEU A 112 -6.26 -11.63 -3.05
N THR A 113 -5.33 -10.87 -3.65
CA THR A 113 -5.68 -9.83 -4.63
C THR A 113 -5.48 -10.23 -6.09
N CYS A 114 -4.47 -11.03 -6.42
CA CYS A 114 -4.16 -11.39 -7.81
C CYS A 114 -5.32 -12.11 -8.53
N PRO A 115 -6.13 -12.98 -7.89
CA PRO A 115 -7.28 -13.59 -8.56
C PRO A 115 -8.29 -12.56 -9.08
N ASP A 116 -8.63 -11.57 -8.25
CA ASP A 116 -9.59 -10.53 -8.61
C ASP A 116 -9.00 -9.56 -9.64
N GLU A 117 -7.71 -9.22 -9.52
CA GLU A 117 -7.01 -8.41 -10.53
C GLU A 117 -7.00 -9.10 -11.91
N ALA A 118 -6.78 -10.42 -11.93
CA ALA A 118 -6.81 -11.20 -13.16
C ALA A 118 -8.22 -11.29 -13.75
N ALA A 119 -9.23 -11.54 -12.90
CA ALA A 119 -10.63 -11.56 -13.31
C ALA A 119 -11.07 -10.21 -13.88
N TRP A 120 -10.72 -9.10 -13.21
CA TRP A 120 -10.99 -7.75 -13.67
C TRP A 120 -10.32 -7.44 -15.01
N THR A 121 -9.07 -7.85 -15.18
CA THR A 121 -8.34 -7.66 -16.45
C THR A 121 -9.02 -8.39 -17.61
N GLU A 122 -9.55 -9.59 -17.36
CA GLU A 122 -10.29 -10.34 -18.38
C GLU A 122 -11.67 -9.71 -18.67
N GLU A 123 -12.42 -9.37 -17.63
CA GLU A 123 -13.75 -8.77 -17.77
C GLU A 123 -13.70 -7.41 -18.48
N SER A 124 -12.70 -6.59 -18.16
CA SER A 124 -12.53 -5.25 -18.75
C SER A 124 -12.07 -5.29 -20.21
N ARG A 125 -11.50 -6.40 -20.70
CA ARG A 125 -10.91 -6.49 -22.05
C ARG A 125 -11.90 -6.13 -23.16
N LYS A 126 -13.16 -6.54 -23.03
CA LYS A 126 -14.22 -6.26 -24.03
C LYS A 126 -14.60 -4.77 -24.13
N PHE A 127 -14.18 -3.96 -23.16
CA PHE A 127 -14.47 -2.52 -23.11
C PHE A 127 -13.25 -1.65 -23.47
N LEU A 128 -12.08 -2.25 -23.72
CA LEU A 128 -10.87 -1.49 -24.03
C LEU A 128 -10.92 -0.89 -25.44
N LEU A 129 -10.76 0.43 -25.54
CA LEU A 129 -10.69 1.17 -26.81
C LEU A 129 -9.25 1.34 -27.30
N TYR A 130 -8.27 1.11 -26.43
CA TYR A 130 -6.85 1.26 -26.71
C TYR A 130 -6.10 0.04 -26.18
N ARG A 131 -4.96 -0.24 -26.82
CA ARG A 131 -4.01 -1.23 -26.34
C ARG A 131 -3.11 -0.63 -25.27
#